data_AF-A0AAW9A801-F1
#
_entry.id   AF-A0AAW9A801-F1
#
_cell.length_a   1.000
_cell.length_b   1.000
_cell.length_c   1.000
_cell.angle_alpha   90.00
_cell.angle_beta   90.00
_cell.angle_gamma   90.00
#
_symmetry.space_group_name_H-M   'P 1'
#
loop_
_entity.id
_entity.type
_entity.pdbx_description
1 polymer ?
#
loop_
_entity_poly.entity_id
_entity_poly.type
_entity_poly.pdbx_seq_one_letter_code
_entity_poly.pdbx_strand_id
1 'polypeptide(L)'
;MIYKKRKMPNELKALISLDKRLPHDHEKKTTVQKNLLIYQAGYNGELEFDDQIANFKPNYSFAILHDLYLQHEGTYFQIDSLLITPSSITIIEVKNFKDKTVIKANPTQFIRVFRNGDRKPIPSPIMEVNRKIQFLSKWLDKRSIKIPIEGILTFSDTNEIAIEHPSPEMEILLTSAIPAYLSSQPEAQQVLDKKAIQTLANTFIASHKDYNPFPIADLYGINPSDIKPGVLCPSCNEIGMRWGREKWNCLCGHTGKTEHYQTIEDWFMLIKPKMTNSEFRYFTKLDNRNVARGLLAKTGLQLIGERKAAHYILTKEGKSPIPVE
;
A
#
# COMPACT_ATOMS: atom_id res chain seq x y z
N MET A 1 18.65 0.37 -10.79
CA MET A 1 17.85 1.62 -10.61
C MET A 1 16.46 1.27 -10.11
N ILE A 2 15.80 2.16 -9.35
CA ILE A 2 14.41 1.97 -8.92
C ILE A 2 13.47 2.47 -10.03
N TYR A 3 12.67 1.55 -10.59
CA TYR A 3 11.71 1.80 -11.68
C TYR A 3 10.30 2.06 -11.17
N LYS A 4 9.92 1.47 -10.03
CA LYS A 4 8.65 1.75 -9.34
C LYS A 4 8.92 1.98 -7.86
N LYS A 5 8.63 3.19 -7.38
CA LYS A 5 8.67 3.53 -5.96
C LYS A 5 7.42 3.00 -5.26
N ARG A 6 7.57 2.61 -3.99
CA ARG A 6 6.44 2.25 -3.14
C ARG A 6 5.55 3.46 -2.88
N LYS A 7 4.26 3.20 -2.72
CA LYS A 7 3.28 4.19 -2.28
C LYS A 7 2.63 3.65 -1.00
N MET A 8 2.11 4.54 -0.17
CA MET A 8 1.29 4.14 0.95
C MET A 8 0.08 3.33 0.43
N PRO A 9 -0.17 2.12 0.97
CA PRO A 9 -1.29 1.28 0.58
C PRO A 9 -2.63 2.00 0.71
N ASN A 10 -3.56 1.71 -0.19
CA ASN A 10 -4.88 2.34 -0.22
C ASN A 10 -5.69 2.01 1.04
N GLU A 11 -5.56 0.80 1.57
CA GLU A 11 -6.16 0.34 2.82
C GLU A 11 -5.65 1.18 4.00
N LEU A 12 -4.33 1.41 4.06
CA LEU A 12 -3.72 2.19 5.13
C LEU A 12 -4.23 3.64 5.12
N LYS A 13 -4.28 4.27 3.93
CA LYS A 13 -4.86 5.62 3.77
C LYS A 13 -6.30 5.68 4.26
N ALA A 14 -7.12 4.72 3.81
CA ALA A 14 -8.52 4.69 4.19
C ALA A 14 -8.72 4.39 5.68
N LEU A 15 -7.89 3.54 6.28
CA LEU A 15 -7.95 3.28 7.73
C LEU A 15 -7.57 4.49 8.57
N ILE A 16 -6.58 5.29 8.13
CA ILE A 16 -6.24 6.58 8.77
C ILE A 16 -7.46 7.51 8.73
N SER A 17 -8.09 7.66 7.56
CA SER A 17 -9.27 8.51 7.41
C SER A 17 -10.48 7.99 8.21
N LEU A 18 -10.71 6.67 8.19
CA LEU A 18 -11.81 6.03 8.90
C LEU A 18 -11.63 6.17 10.41
N ASP A 19 -10.42 5.95 10.94
CA ASP A 19 -10.15 6.14 12.36
C ASP A 19 -10.46 7.57 12.79
N LYS A 20 -10.05 8.59 12.03
CA LYS A 20 -10.37 9.99 12.38
C LYS A 20 -11.87 10.29 12.37
N ARG A 21 -12.65 9.62 11.51
CA ARG A 21 -14.08 9.91 11.29
C ARG A 21 -15.02 9.02 12.07
N LEU A 22 -14.56 7.90 12.61
CA LEU A 22 -15.40 6.99 13.37
C LEU A 22 -15.45 7.43 14.85
N PRO A 23 -16.64 7.58 15.47
CA PRO A 23 -16.79 7.92 16.87
C PRO A 23 -15.99 6.98 17.79
N HIS A 24 -15.49 7.52 18.91
CA HIS A 24 -14.65 6.75 19.84
C HIS A 24 -15.37 5.58 20.50
N ASP A 25 -16.69 5.69 20.67
CA ASP A 25 -17.60 4.71 21.26
C ASP A 25 -18.21 3.74 20.24
N HIS A 26 -17.88 3.88 18.95
CA HIS A 26 -18.39 2.99 17.92
C HIS A 26 -17.85 1.56 18.07
N GLU A 27 -18.70 0.54 17.92
CA GLU A 27 -18.33 -0.87 18.14
C GLU A 27 -17.14 -1.37 17.29
N LYS A 28 -16.97 -0.83 16.07
CA LYS A 28 -15.85 -1.17 15.17
C LYS A 28 -14.56 -0.39 15.44
N LYS A 29 -14.56 0.61 16.33
CA LYS A 29 -13.42 1.52 16.54
C LYS A 29 -12.13 0.79 16.90
N THR A 30 -12.19 -0.12 17.87
CA THR A 30 -11.02 -0.90 18.30
C THR A 30 -10.49 -1.80 17.17
N THR A 31 -11.38 -2.39 16.37
CA THR A 31 -10.97 -3.23 15.22
C THR A 31 -10.28 -2.39 14.14
N VAL A 32 -10.80 -1.21 13.81
CA VAL A 32 -10.18 -0.27 12.86
C VAL A 32 -8.79 0.13 13.35
N GLN A 33 -8.65 0.52 14.62
CA GLN A 33 -7.36 0.91 15.20
C GLN A 33 -6.35 -0.24 15.21
N LYS A 34 -6.79 -1.44 15.57
CA LYS A 34 -5.93 -2.64 15.53
C LYS A 34 -5.42 -2.91 14.11
N ASN A 35 -6.30 -2.85 13.11
CA ASN A 35 -5.91 -3.08 11.72
C ASN A 35 -5.03 -1.95 11.20
N LEU A 36 -5.31 -0.70 11.55
CA LEU A 36 -4.45 0.45 11.24
C LEU A 36 -3.01 0.22 11.71
N LEU A 37 -2.81 -0.22 12.95
CA LEU A 37 -1.49 -0.53 13.48
C LEU A 37 -0.78 -1.68 12.73
N ILE A 38 -1.54 -2.71 12.31
CA ILE A 38 -0.99 -3.83 11.54
C ILE A 38 -0.52 -3.36 10.16
N TYR A 39 -1.37 -2.65 9.41
CA TYR A 39 -1.02 -2.12 8.10
C TYR A 39 0.13 -1.11 8.18
N GLN A 40 0.14 -0.26 9.21
CA GLN A 40 1.24 0.69 9.43
C GLN A 40 2.56 -0.03 9.73
N ALA A 41 2.56 -1.07 10.57
CA ALA A 41 3.76 -1.84 10.87
C ALA A 41 4.31 -2.55 9.62
N GLY A 42 3.43 -3.13 8.80
CA GLY A 42 3.81 -3.71 7.51
C GLY A 42 4.45 -2.69 6.58
N TYR A 43 3.77 -1.56 6.34
CA TYR A 43 4.29 -0.49 5.49
C TYR A 43 5.61 0.10 6.00
N ASN A 44 5.78 0.24 7.32
CA ASN A 44 7.05 0.71 7.89
C ASN A 44 8.20 -0.29 7.64
N GLY A 45 7.95 -1.59 7.74
CA GLY A 45 8.97 -2.61 7.42
C GLY A 45 9.35 -2.59 5.94
N GLU A 46 8.36 -2.35 5.07
CA GLU A 46 8.60 -2.16 3.64
C GLU A 46 9.41 -0.89 3.34
N LEU A 47 9.17 0.23 4.04
CA LEU A 47 9.96 1.45 3.91
C LEU A 47 11.40 1.26 4.41
N GLU A 48 11.59 0.56 5.54
CA GLU A 48 12.92 0.17 6.03
C GLU A 48 13.68 -0.64 4.97
N PHE A 49 13.00 -1.58 4.30
CA PHE A 49 13.57 -2.32 3.18
C PHE A 49 13.94 -1.42 2.01
N ASP A 50 13.04 -0.53 1.59
CA ASP A 50 13.27 0.39 0.48
C ASP A 50 14.50 1.30 0.75
N ASP A 51 14.70 1.71 2.01
CA ASP A 51 15.88 2.47 2.45
C ASP A 51 17.17 1.64 2.39
N GLN A 52 17.15 0.40 2.87
CA GLN A 52 18.33 -0.47 2.84
C GLN A 52 18.72 -0.86 1.41
N ILE A 53 17.75 -1.26 0.58
CA ILE A 53 18.02 -1.71 -0.80
C ILE A 53 18.53 -0.56 -1.68
N ALA A 54 18.32 0.71 -1.31
CA ALA A 54 18.94 1.85 -1.99
C ALA A 54 20.48 1.83 -1.94
N ASN A 55 21.07 1.10 -0.99
CA ASN A 55 22.51 0.89 -0.89
C ASN A 55 23.04 -0.21 -1.83
N PHE A 56 22.17 -1.01 -2.44
CA PHE A 56 22.56 -1.99 -3.45
C PHE A 56 22.96 -1.29 -4.75
N LYS A 57 24.27 -1.23 -5.01
CA LYS A 57 24.89 -0.52 -6.13
C LYS A 57 25.88 -1.42 -6.88
N PRO A 58 25.41 -2.49 -7.54
CA PRO A 58 26.27 -3.36 -8.31
C PRO A 58 26.86 -2.64 -9.53
N ASN A 59 27.93 -3.18 -10.09
CA ASN A 59 28.56 -2.69 -11.32
C ASN A 59 27.82 -3.11 -12.60
N TYR A 60 26.74 -3.89 -12.48
CA TYR A 60 25.89 -4.32 -13.59
C TYR A 60 24.55 -3.57 -13.62
N SER A 61 23.86 -3.65 -14.77
CA SER A 61 22.52 -3.07 -14.91
C SER A 61 21.48 -3.88 -14.13
N PHE A 62 20.57 -3.20 -13.45
CA PHE A 62 19.51 -3.82 -12.66
C PHE A 62 18.26 -2.94 -12.57
N ALA A 63 17.12 -3.53 -12.27
CA ALA A 63 15.86 -2.83 -12.02
C ALA A 63 15.20 -3.30 -10.73
N ILE A 64 14.72 -2.37 -9.90
CA ILE A 64 13.93 -2.64 -8.70
C ILE A 64 12.52 -2.07 -8.90
N LEU A 65 11.51 -2.87 -8.62
CA LEU A 65 10.11 -2.46 -8.65
C LEU A 65 9.42 -2.87 -7.34
N HIS A 66 8.94 -1.87 -6.59
CA HIS A 66 8.22 -2.11 -5.35
C HIS A 66 6.71 -2.22 -5.59
N ASP A 67 6.05 -3.05 -4.79
CA ASP A 67 4.60 -3.17 -4.68
C ASP A 67 3.93 -3.43 -6.04
N LEU A 68 4.36 -4.50 -6.74
CA LEU A 68 3.81 -4.89 -8.03
C LEU A 68 2.61 -5.82 -7.84
N TYR A 69 1.41 -5.31 -8.11
CA TYR A 69 0.22 -6.13 -8.35
C TYR A 69 0.15 -6.61 -9.80
N LEU A 70 0.28 -7.93 -9.99
CA LEU A 70 0.14 -8.59 -11.29
C LEU A 70 -1.09 -9.51 -11.30
N GLN A 71 -1.49 -9.93 -12.50
CA GLN A 71 -2.59 -10.87 -12.68
C GLN A 71 -2.16 -12.02 -13.59
N HIS A 72 -2.50 -13.23 -13.19
CA HIS A 72 -2.37 -14.44 -13.99
C HIS A 72 -3.64 -15.29 -13.86
N GLU A 73 -4.29 -15.60 -14.99
CA GLU A 73 -5.48 -16.47 -15.05
C GLU A 73 -6.59 -16.06 -14.06
N GLY A 74 -6.94 -14.77 -14.08
CA GLY A 74 -7.94 -14.22 -13.17
C GLY A 74 -7.44 -13.96 -11.75
N THR A 75 -6.36 -14.64 -11.33
CA THR A 75 -5.79 -14.52 -9.98
C THR A 75 -4.80 -13.36 -9.90
N TYR A 76 -4.99 -12.49 -8.91
CA TYR A 76 -4.07 -11.41 -8.60
C TYR A 76 -3.02 -11.85 -7.58
N PHE A 77 -1.80 -11.35 -7.72
CA PHE A 77 -0.74 -11.54 -6.74
C PHE A 77 0.13 -10.29 -6.65
N GLN A 78 0.47 -9.92 -5.42
CA GLN A 78 1.30 -8.79 -5.09
C GLN A 78 2.74 -9.25 -4.83
N ILE A 79 3.71 -8.51 -5.34
CA ILE A 79 5.13 -8.69 -5.06
C ILE A 79 5.62 -7.44 -4.34
N ASP A 80 6.08 -7.60 -3.10
CA ASP A 80 6.48 -6.48 -2.24
C ASP A 80 7.67 -5.75 -2.86
N SER A 81 8.69 -6.50 -3.31
CA SER A 81 9.84 -5.99 -4.04
C SER A 81 10.32 -7.00 -5.08
N LEU A 82 10.48 -6.55 -6.32
CA LEU A 82 11.01 -7.33 -7.44
C LEU A 82 12.36 -6.75 -7.86
N LEU A 83 13.42 -7.56 -7.84
CA LEU A 83 14.73 -7.22 -8.38
C LEU A 83 14.95 -7.98 -9.68
N ILE A 84 15.37 -7.28 -10.73
CA ILE A 84 15.78 -7.84 -12.01
C ILE A 84 17.26 -7.56 -12.18
N THR A 85 18.06 -8.61 -12.33
CA THR A 85 19.50 -8.56 -12.60
C THR A 85 19.76 -9.17 -13.99
N PRO A 86 21.02 -9.18 -14.48
CA PRO A 86 21.36 -9.86 -15.72
C PRO A 86 21.09 -11.37 -15.67
N SER A 87 21.16 -12.00 -14.50
CA SER A 87 21.10 -13.47 -14.36
C SER A 87 19.77 -14.00 -13.86
N SER A 88 19.02 -13.23 -13.06
CA SER A 88 17.80 -13.72 -12.40
C SER A 88 16.79 -12.62 -12.13
N ILE A 89 15.59 -13.04 -11.74
CA ILE A 89 14.58 -12.21 -11.09
C ILE A 89 14.43 -12.68 -9.66
N THR A 90 14.57 -11.79 -8.68
CA THR A 90 14.42 -12.11 -7.27
C THR A 90 13.14 -11.48 -6.73
N ILE A 91 12.25 -12.30 -6.16
CA ILE A 91 11.11 -11.86 -5.36
C ILE A 91 11.58 -11.72 -3.92
N ILE A 92 11.44 -10.52 -3.35
CA ILE A 92 11.81 -10.24 -1.97
C ILE A 92 10.54 -9.94 -1.19
N GLU A 93 10.24 -10.79 -0.22
CA GLU A 93 9.09 -10.67 0.70
C GLU A 93 9.51 -10.01 2.00
N VAL A 94 8.84 -8.93 2.39
CA VAL A 94 9.21 -8.17 3.58
C VAL A 94 8.24 -8.47 4.70
N LYS A 95 8.74 -8.99 5.83
CA LYS A 95 7.94 -9.23 7.03
C LYS A 95 8.41 -8.33 8.16
N ASN A 96 7.44 -7.79 8.90
CA ASN A 96 7.69 -7.05 10.12
C ASN A 96 6.83 -7.62 11.25
N PHE A 97 7.42 -8.53 12.04
CA PHE A 97 6.73 -9.23 13.11
C PHE A 97 7.10 -8.69 14.48
N LYS A 98 6.09 -8.25 15.23
CA LYS A 98 6.27 -7.72 16.59
C LYS A 98 6.83 -8.75 17.59
N ASP A 99 6.51 -10.02 17.40
CA ASP A 99 6.84 -11.08 18.35
C ASP A 99 7.93 -11.99 17.78
N LYS A 100 8.65 -12.65 18.68
CA LYS A 100 9.66 -13.63 18.32
C LYS A 100 9.10 -14.70 17.40
N THR A 101 9.85 -15.03 16.36
CA THR A 101 9.48 -16.08 15.41
C THR A 101 10.54 -17.16 15.37
N VAL A 102 10.13 -18.39 15.69
CA VAL A 102 10.96 -19.59 15.54
C VAL A 102 10.64 -20.23 14.20
N ILE A 103 11.66 -20.47 13.39
CA ILE A 103 11.57 -21.05 12.06
C ILE A 103 12.22 -22.44 12.10
N LYS A 104 11.45 -23.46 11.73
CA LYS A 104 11.92 -24.84 11.60
C LYS A 104 11.94 -25.24 10.13
N ALA A 105 12.78 -26.19 9.76
CA ALA A 105 12.70 -26.90 8.48
C ALA A 105 12.32 -28.38 8.71
N ASN A 106 11.84 -29.04 7.64
CA ASN A 106 11.54 -30.47 7.61
C ASN A 106 10.61 -30.97 8.74
N PRO A 107 9.36 -30.45 8.87
CA PRO A 107 8.66 -29.57 7.93
C PRO A 107 8.91 -28.07 8.19
N THR A 108 8.83 -27.26 7.14
CA THR A 108 8.93 -25.81 7.28
C THR A 108 7.77 -25.25 8.11
N GLN A 109 8.07 -24.71 9.28
CA GLN A 109 7.07 -24.12 10.18
C GLN A 109 7.55 -22.79 10.74
N PHE A 110 6.63 -21.84 10.82
CA PHE A 110 6.82 -20.56 11.47
C PHE A 110 5.99 -20.57 12.75
N ILE A 111 6.64 -20.36 13.89
CA ILE A 111 6.01 -20.41 15.21
C ILE A 111 6.23 -19.06 15.87
N ARG A 112 5.12 -18.34 16.11
CA ARG A 112 5.13 -17.10 16.87
C ARG A 112 5.22 -17.42 18.35
N VAL A 113 6.12 -16.75 19.06
CA VAL A 113 6.30 -16.87 20.51
C VAL A 113 5.91 -15.54 21.15
N PHE A 114 4.83 -15.55 21.91
CA PHE A 114 4.31 -14.37 22.59
C PHE A 114 5.10 -14.08 23.87
N ARG A 115 4.97 -12.85 24.39
CA ARG A 115 5.66 -12.40 25.62
C ARG A 115 5.35 -13.24 26.86
N ASN A 116 4.17 -13.85 26.92
CA ASN A 116 3.77 -14.76 28.00
C ASN A 116 4.30 -16.19 27.82
N GLY A 117 5.07 -16.46 26.77
CA GLY A 117 5.62 -17.78 26.45
C GLY A 117 4.73 -18.65 25.56
N ASP A 118 3.50 -18.22 25.28
CA ASP A 118 2.59 -18.97 24.41
C ASP A 118 3.17 -19.09 23.00
N ARG A 119 2.91 -20.24 22.37
CA ARG A 119 3.41 -20.56 21.03
C ARG A 119 2.25 -20.83 20.10
N LYS A 120 2.26 -20.20 18.93
CA LYS A 120 1.23 -20.40 17.90
C LYS A 120 1.86 -20.56 16.52
N PRO A 121 1.59 -21.68 15.81
CA PRO A 121 1.94 -21.81 14.41
C PRO A 121 1.25 -20.71 13.57
N ILE A 122 2.00 -20.13 12.64
CA ILE A 122 1.50 -19.14 11.69
C ILE A 122 1.71 -19.63 10.25
N PRO A 123 0.91 -19.15 9.28
CA PRO A 123 1.14 -19.45 7.87
C PRO A 123 2.59 -19.14 7.46
N SER A 124 3.18 -20.02 6.65
CA SER A 124 4.58 -19.89 6.24
C SER A 124 4.74 -18.80 5.17
N PRO A 125 5.53 -17.74 5.42
CA PRO A 125 5.89 -16.77 4.40
C PRO A 125 6.63 -17.40 3.21
N ILE A 126 7.40 -18.47 3.44
CA ILE A 126 8.09 -19.19 2.36
C ILE A 126 7.09 -19.77 1.36
N MET A 127 5.96 -20.31 1.84
CA MET A 127 4.90 -20.79 0.96
C MET A 127 4.26 -19.65 0.16
N GLU A 128 4.14 -18.45 0.73
CA GLU A 128 3.65 -17.27 0.02
C GLU A 128 4.61 -16.89 -1.13
N VAL A 129 5.92 -16.85 -0.86
CA VAL A 129 6.94 -16.56 -1.88
C VAL A 129 6.98 -17.63 -2.96
N ASN A 130 6.97 -18.91 -2.60
CA ASN A 130 6.94 -20.00 -3.58
C ASN A 130 5.72 -19.92 -4.50
N ARG A 131 4.55 -19.56 -3.96
CA ARG A 131 3.35 -19.32 -4.78
C ARG A 131 3.54 -18.14 -5.72
N LYS A 132 4.14 -17.03 -5.26
CA LYS A 132 4.46 -15.86 -6.09
C LYS A 132 5.46 -16.23 -7.21
N ILE A 133 6.48 -17.02 -6.91
CA ILE A 133 7.44 -17.55 -7.90
C ILE A 133 6.72 -18.36 -8.97
N GLN A 134 5.84 -19.29 -8.58
CA GLN A 134 5.06 -20.10 -9.52
C GLN A 134 4.17 -19.24 -10.42
N PHE A 135 3.47 -18.24 -9.86
CA PHE A 135 2.64 -17.34 -10.66
C PHE A 135 3.47 -16.46 -11.59
N LEU A 136 4.61 -15.93 -11.12
CA LEU A 136 5.49 -15.12 -11.93
C LEU A 136 6.13 -15.92 -13.07
N SER A 137 6.55 -17.16 -12.80
CA SER A 137 7.07 -18.09 -13.81
C SER A 137 6.05 -18.30 -14.93
N LYS A 138 4.81 -18.65 -14.60
CA LYS A 138 3.74 -18.78 -15.60
C LYS A 138 3.43 -17.48 -16.33
N TRP A 139 3.56 -16.34 -15.65
CA TRP A 139 3.34 -15.02 -16.25
C TRP A 139 4.43 -14.66 -17.28
N LEU A 140 5.69 -15.02 -17.01
CA LEU A 140 6.84 -14.84 -17.91
C LEU A 140 6.81 -15.83 -19.07
N ASP A 141 6.41 -17.08 -18.82
CA ASP A 141 6.28 -18.12 -19.85
C ASP A 141 5.30 -17.73 -20.96
N LYS A 142 4.18 -17.09 -20.62
CA LYS A 142 3.22 -16.54 -21.59
C LYS A 142 3.80 -15.44 -22.50
N ARG A 143 4.99 -14.93 -22.16
CA ARG A 143 5.74 -13.91 -22.91
C ARG A 143 7.03 -14.47 -23.52
N SER A 144 7.23 -15.78 -23.45
CA SER A 144 8.45 -16.46 -23.91
C SER A 144 9.73 -15.96 -23.25
N ILE A 145 9.64 -15.50 -21.99
CA ILE A 145 10.79 -15.03 -21.22
C ILE A 145 11.23 -16.15 -20.30
N LYS A 146 12.44 -16.69 -20.53
CA LYS A 146 13.04 -17.73 -19.71
C LYS A 146 14.19 -17.14 -18.91
N ILE A 147 13.98 -17.03 -17.60
CA ILE A 147 14.95 -16.50 -16.64
C ILE A 147 14.73 -17.17 -15.29
N PRO A 148 15.80 -17.52 -14.54
CA PRO A 148 15.67 -18.00 -13.16
C PRO A 148 14.89 -17.02 -12.29
N ILE A 149 14.05 -17.57 -11.41
CA ILE A 149 13.30 -16.80 -10.42
C ILE A 149 13.67 -17.32 -9.04
N GLU A 150 14.12 -16.42 -8.19
CA GLU A 150 14.56 -16.69 -6.83
C GLU A 150 13.63 -16.01 -5.82
N GLY A 151 13.67 -16.49 -4.59
CA GLY A 151 12.90 -15.95 -3.47
C GLY A 151 13.82 -15.62 -2.30
N ILE A 152 13.63 -14.44 -1.71
CA ILE A 152 14.24 -14.05 -0.45
C ILE A 152 13.12 -13.65 0.51
N LEU A 153 13.18 -14.15 1.73
CA LEU A 153 12.35 -13.68 2.82
C LEU A 153 13.19 -12.78 3.72
N THR A 154 12.72 -11.55 3.96
CA THR A 154 13.41 -10.62 4.83
C THR A 154 12.56 -10.16 6.01
N PHE A 155 13.22 -9.94 7.14
CA PHE A 155 12.61 -9.46 8.38
C PHE A 155 13.22 -8.13 8.80
N SER A 156 12.40 -7.21 9.30
CA SER A 156 12.89 -5.96 9.92
C SER A 156 13.99 -6.27 10.93
N ASP A 157 15.01 -5.40 11.00
CA ASP A 157 16.16 -5.56 11.88
C ASP A 157 15.76 -5.60 13.37
N THR A 158 14.57 -5.11 13.70
CA THR A 158 14.00 -5.14 15.05
C THR A 158 13.31 -6.45 15.43
N ASN A 159 13.18 -7.40 14.50
CA ASN A 159 12.50 -8.67 14.74
C ASN A 159 13.44 -9.69 15.40
N GLU A 160 12.92 -10.44 16.37
CA GLU A 160 13.65 -11.57 16.98
C GLU A 160 13.35 -12.86 16.19
N ILE A 161 14.30 -13.27 15.34
CA ILE A 161 14.18 -14.48 14.51
C ILE A 161 15.14 -15.55 15.02
N ALA A 162 14.62 -16.76 15.25
CA ALA A 162 15.42 -17.94 15.60
C ALA A 162 15.20 -19.03 14.56
N ILE A 163 16.23 -19.34 13.78
CA ILE A 163 16.19 -20.41 12.77
C ILE A 163 16.82 -21.67 13.39
N GLU A 164 16.03 -22.73 13.53
CA GLU A 164 16.53 -24.03 13.99
C GLU A 164 17.25 -24.75 12.84
N HIS A 165 18.21 -25.61 13.16
CA HIS A 165 18.88 -26.45 12.18
C HIS A 165 18.13 -27.79 11.99
N PRO A 166 18.03 -28.30 10.74
CA PRO A 166 18.50 -27.69 9.50
C PRO A 166 17.67 -26.45 9.13
N SER A 167 18.29 -25.47 8.45
CA SER A 167 17.60 -24.26 7.99
C SER A 167 16.74 -24.54 6.75
N PRO A 168 15.69 -23.73 6.49
CA PRO A 168 14.96 -23.80 5.22
C PRO A 168 15.84 -23.53 4.00
N GLU A 169 15.43 -24.01 2.82
CA GLU A 169 16.15 -23.80 1.56
C GLU A 169 16.11 -22.34 1.07
N MET A 170 15.01 -21.63 1.33
CA MET A 170 14.87 -20.22 0.96
C MET A 170 15.75 -19.37 1.86
N GLU A 171 16.41 -18.38 1.26
CA GLU A 171 17.22 -17.43 1.99
C GLU A 171 16.36 -16.57 2.94
N ILE A 172 16.78 -16.48 4.20
CA ILE A 172 16.10 -15.70 5.25
C ILE A 172 17.09 -14.75 5.89
N LEU A 173 16.85 -13.45 5.71
CA LEU A 173 17.80 -12.40 6.12
C LEU A 173 17.11 -11.30 6.92
N LEU A 174 17.89 -10.64 7.78
CA LEU A 174 17.49 -9.33 8.27
C LEU A 174 17.62 -8.29 7.15
N THR A 175 16.76 -7.27 7.16
CA THR A 175 16.66 -6.26 6.10
C THR A 175 18.01 -5.58 5.83
N SER A 176 18.77 -5.24 6.87
CA SER A 176 20.11 -4.64 6.74
C SER A 176 21.14 -5.52 6.02
N ALA A 177 20.97 -6.84 6.02
CA ALA A 177 21.90 -7.77 5.39
C ALA A 177 21.70 -7.91 3.87
N ILE A 178 20.53 -7.49 3.35
CA ILE A 178 20.14 -7.70 1.95
C ILE A 178 21.15 -7.10 0.95
N PRO A 179 21.58 -5.83 1.07
CA PRO A 179 22.49 -5.25 0.07
C PRO A 179 23.83 -5.98 0.00
N ALA A 180 24.37 -6.37 1.15
CA ALA A 180 25.62 -7.11 1.24
C ALA A 180 25.47 -8.52 0.63
N TYR A 181 24.39 -9.23 0.99
CA TYR A 181 24.08 -10.55 0.45
C TYR A 181 23.94 -10.56 -1.07
N LEU A 182 23.19 -9.60 -1.64
CA LEU A 182 23.00 -9.49 -3.08
C LEU A 182 24.32 -9.14 -3.80
N SER A 183 25.18 -8.35 -3.17
CA SER A 183 26.48 -7.96 -3.73
C SER A 183 27.52 -9.08 -3.65
N SER A 184 27.37 -10.02 -2.71
CA SER A 184 28.27 -11.17 -2.57
C SER A 184 27.92 -12.35 -3.48
N GLN A 185 26.76 -12.30 -4.16
CA GLN A 185 26.40 -13.37 -5.08
C GLN A 185 27.40 -13.42 -6.26
N PRO A 186 27.85 -14.62 -6.65
CA PRO A 186 28.76 -14.75 -7.77
C PRO A 186 28.10 -14.21 -9.05
N GLU A 187 28.90 -13.68 -9.97
CA GLU A 187 28.41 -13.33 -11.29
C GLU A 187 27.99 -14.61 -12.02
N ALA A 188 26.68 -14.89 -11.98
CA ALA A 188 26.08 -15.95 -12.76
C ALA A 188 26.05 -15.57 -14.25
N GLN A 189 25.78 -16.55 -15.10
CA GLN A 189 25.65 -16.32 -16.54
C GLN A 189 24.62 -15.22 -16.82
N GLN A 190 25.06 -14.18 -17.52
CA GLN A 190 24.19 -13.07 -17.89
C GLN A 190 23.25 -13.51 -19.02
N VAL A 191 21.95 -13.54 -18.71
CA VAL A 191 20.86 -13.90 -19.64
C VAL A 191 20.21 -12.63 -20.22
N LEU A 192 20.23 -11.53 -19.47
CA LEU A 192 19.67 -10.24 -19.88
C LEU A 192 20.76 -9.17 -20.02
N ASP A 193 20.72 -8.46 -21.14
CA ASP A 193 21.45 -7.20 -21.29
C ASP A 193 20.67 -6.03 -20.66
N LYS A 194 21.31 -4.86 -20.63
CA LYS A 194 20.70 -3.61 -20.10
C LYS A 194 19.36 -3.27 -20.75
N LYS A 195 19.22 -3.47 -22.06
CA LYS A 195 18.01 -3.11 -22.82
C LYS A 195 16.88 -4.09 -22.50
N ALA A 196 17.19 -5.38 -22.35
CA ALA A 196 16.25 -6.41 -21.95
C ALA A 196 15.73 -6.17 -20.53
N ILE A 197 16.61 -5.83 -19.58
CA ILE A 197 16.20 -5.45 -18.21
C ILE A 197 15.24 -4.26 -18.23
N GLN A 198 15.57 -3.20 -18.97
CA GLN A 198 14.71 -2.01 -19.07
C GLN A 198 13.34 -2.35 -19.71
N THR A 199 13.35 -3.15 -20.77
CA THR A 199 12.12 -3.59 -21.46
C THR A 199 11.24 -4.40 -20.53
N LEU A 200 11.83 -5.32 -19.78
CA LEU A 200 11.12 -6.16 -18.82
C LEU A 200 10.55 -5.33 -17.66
N ALA A 201 11.33 -4.41 -17.09
CA ALA A 201 10.86 -3.50 -16.04
C ALA A 201 9.66 -2.66 -16.50
N ASN A 202 9.71 -2.10 -17.72
CA ASN A 202 8.59 -1.36 -18.30
C ASN A 202 7.38 -2.26 -18.56
N THR A 203 7.59 -3.53 -18.94
CA THR A 203 6.51 -4.50 -19.13
C THR A 203 5.80 -4.80 -17.80
N PHE A 204 6.55 -4.93 -16.70
CA PHE A 204 5.98 -5.07 -15.36
C PHE A 204 5.18 -3.84 -14.95
N ILE A 205 5.69 -2.63 -15.18
CA ILE A 205 4.96 -1.38 -14.90
C ILE A 205 3.66 -1.32 -15.70
N ALA A 206 3.72 -1.60 -17.01
CA ALA A 206 2.53 -1.56 -17.87
C ALA A 206 1.50 -2.64 -17.50
N SER A 207 1.93 -3.73 -16.86
CA SER A 207 1.06 -4.82 -16.42
C SER A 207 0.59 -4.67 -14.96
N HIS A 208 1.14 -3.70 -14.23
CA HIS A 208 0.73 -3.39 -12.87
C HIS A 208 -0.72 -2.91 -12.85
N LYS A 209 -1.48 -3.40 -11.87
CA LYS A 209 -2.84 -2.96 -11.63
C LYS A 209 -2.93 -2.42 -10.20
N ASP A 210 -3.41 -1.18 -10.05
CA ASP A 210 -3.66 -0.64 -8.71
C ASP A 210 -4.75 -1.47 -8.02
N TYR A 211 -4.44 -2.00 -6.83
CA TYR A 211 -5.45 -2.60 -5.97
C TYR A 211 -6.27 -1.48 -5.31
N ASN A 212 -7.60 -1.56 -5.44
CA ASN A 212 -8.51 -0.56 -4.90
C ASN A 212 -9.55 -1.26 -4.00
N PRO A 213 -9.44 -1.15 -2.67
CA PRO A 213 -10.35 -1.79 -1.72
C PRO A 213 -11.60 -0.94 -1.43
N PHE A 214 -11.78 0.21 -2.09
CA PHE A 214 -12.80 1.18 -1.73
C PHE A 214 -14.21 0.78 -2.22
N PRO A 215 -15.27 1.10 -1.46
CA PRO A 215 -15.26 1.81 -0.17
C PRO A 215 -14.87 0.90 1.00
N ILE A 216 -13.96 1.37 1.86
CA ILE A 216 -13.44 0.55 2.97
C ILE A 216 -14.51 0.28 4.04
N ALA A 217 -15.53 1.14 4.19
CA ALA A 217 -16.56 0.95 5.21
C ALA A 217 -17.34 -0.36 5.01
N ASP A 218 -17.57 -0.76 3.76
CA ASP A 218 -18.25 -2.01 3.41
C ASP A 218 -17.47 -3.23 3.92
N LEU A 219 -16.12 -3.21 3.80
CA LEU A 219 -15.26 -4.30 4.27
C LEU A 219 -15.29 -4.48 5.80
N TYR A 220 -15.61 -3.42 6.53
CA TYR A 220 -15.71 -3.42 7.99
C TYR A 220 -17.16 -3.50 8.49
N GLY A 221 -18.14 -3.51 7.59
CA GLY A 221 -19.57 -3.49 7.91
C GLY A 221 -19.99 -2.22 8.67
N ILE A 222 -19.40 -1.07 8.34
CA ILE A 222 -19.72 0.23 8.97
C ILE A 222 -20.74 0.95 8.12
N ASN A 223 -21.82 1.47 8.73
CA ASN A 223 -22.80 2.25 7.99
C ASN A 223 -22.22 3.64 7.65
N PRO A 224 -22.37 4.12 6.41
CA PRO A 224 -21.98 5.49 6.05
C PRO A 224 -22.53 6.59 6.97
N SER A 225 -23.67 6.38 7.63
CA SER A 225 -24.22 7.32 8.62
C SER A 225 -23.36 7.49 9.88
N ASP A 226 -22.55 6.48 10.21
CA ASP A 226 -21.71 6.45 11.40
C ASP A 226 -20.37 7.18 11.18
N ILE A 227 -20.06 7.52 9.92
CA ILE A 227 -18.86 8.25 9.53
C ILE A 227 -19.10 9.74 9.73
N LYS A 228 -18.36 10.35 10.66
CA LYS A 228 -18.54 11.75 11.07
C LYS A 228 -18.32 12.71 9.88
N PRO A 229 -19.35 13.48 9.49
CA PRO A 229 -19.21 14.54 8.48
C PRO A 229 -18.51 15.77 9.06
N GLY A 230 -17.88 16.54 8.18
CA GLY A 230 -17.17 17.78 8.45
C GLY A 230 -15.80 17.80 7.79
N VAL A 231 -15.27 19.02 7.61
CA VAL A 231 -13.91 19.22 7.08
C VAL A 231 -12.90 19.10 8.20
N LEU A 232 -11.91 18.22 8.00
CA LEU A 232 -10.80 17.96 8.92
C LEU A 232 -9.80 19.12 8.88
N CYS A 233 -9.38 19.61 10.04
CA CYS A 233 -8.30 20.58 10.16
C CYS A 233 -6.94 19.88 10.07
N PRO A 234 -6.03 20.27 9.15
CA PRO A 234 -4.71 19.65 9.06
C PRO A 234 -3.79 20.02 10.24
N SER A 235 -4.07 21.14 10.93
CA SER A 235 -3.24 21.61 12.04
C SER A 235 -3.55 20.90 13.36
N CYS A 236 -4.83 20.79 13.74
CA CYS A 236 -5.23 20.17 15.01
C CYS A 236 -5.91 18.80 14.88
N ASN A 237 -6.12 18.30 13.66
CA ASN A 237 -6.85 17.06 13.37
C ASN A 237 -8.31 17.01 13.86
N GLU A 238 -8.90 18.14 14.24
CA GLU A 238 -10.33 18.21 14.57
C GLU A 238 -11.22 18.27 13.32
N ILE A 239 -12.35 17.56 13.36
CA ILE A 239 -13.37 17.60 12.29
C ILE A 239 -14.39 18.69 12.61
N GLY A 240 -14.53 19.66 11.72
CA GLY A 240 -15.56 20.71 11.85
C GLY A 240 -15.12 22.10 11.41
N MET A 241 -14.17 22.23 10.48
CA MET A 241 -13.84 23.54 9.92
C MET A 241 -15.08 24.17 9.25
N ARG A 242 -15.21 25.49 9.37
CA ARG A 242 -16.33 26.26 8.82
C ARG A 242 -15.90 27.10 7.62
N TRP A 243 -16.70 27.08 6.56
CA TRP A 243 -16.48 27.94 5.42
C TRP A 243 -16.96 29.36 5.69
N GLY A 244 -16.09 30.34 5.48
CA GLY A 244 -16.41 31.77 5.64
C GLY A 244 -15.31 32.65 5.07
N ARG A 245 -15.68 33.80 4.50
CA ARG A 245 -14.74 34.73 3.84
C ARG A 245 -13.81 34.03 2.82
N GLU A 246 -14.39 33.12 2.04
CA GLU A 246 -13.70 32.32 1.01
C GLU A 246 -12.58 31.40 1.52
N LYS A 247 -12.62 31.03 2.80
CA LYS A 247 -11.66 30.12 3.44
C LYS A 247 -12.36 29.16 4.39
N TRP A 248 -11.76 28.01 4.64
CA TRP A 248 -12.03 27.14 5.78
C TRP A 248 -11.36 27.73 7.01
N ASN A 249 -12.09 27.78 8.12
CA ASN A 249 -11.61 28.32 9.40
C ASN A 249 -11.81 27.27 10.48
N CYS A 250 -10.76 26.99 11.25
CA CYS A 250 -10.81 26.13 12.43
C CYS A 250 -10.79 26.96 13.72
N LEU A 251 -11.32 26.39 14.81
CA LEU A 251 -11.25 27.00 16.14
C LEU A 251 -9.82 27.07 16.69
N CYS A 252 -8.89 26.24 16.19
CA CYS A 252 -7.48 26.32 16.56
C CYS A 252 -6.73 27.50 15.91
N GLY A 253 -7.41 28.30 15.07
CA GLY A 253 -6.82 29.42 14.34
C GLY A 253 -6.30 29.09 12.93
N HIS A 254 -6.24 27.81 12.55
CA HIS A 254 -5.87 27.41 11.19
C HIS A 254 -6.90 27.90 10.16
N THR A 255 -6.41 28.42 9.03
CA THR A 255 -7.24 28.80 7.89
C THR A 255 -6.62 28.37 6.57
N GLY A 256 -7.45 28.09 5.58
CA GLY A 256 -6.97 27.86 4.21
C GLY A 256 -8.11 27.69 3.21
N LYS A 257 -7.79 27.32 1.97
CA LYS A 257 -8.76 27.28 0.86
C LYS A 257 -9.10 25.86 0.39
N THR A 258 -8.29 24.87 0.72
CA THR A 258 -8.24 23.56 0.06
C THR A 258 -8.48 22.40 1.03
N GLU A 259 -8.80 22.66 2.30
CA GLU A 259 -8.94 21.64 3.35
C GLU A 259 -10.06 20.61 3.06
N HIS A 260 -11.06 21.02 2.29
CA HIS A 260 -12.10 20.12 1.80
C HIS A 260 -11.60 19.02 0.83
N TYR A 261 -10.40 19.14 0.25
CA TYR A 261 -9.86 18.15 -0.70
C TYR A 261 -9.66 16.79 -0.03
N GLN A 262 -9.07 16.75 1.17
CA GLN A 262 -8.98 15.51 1.94
C GLN A 262 -10.37 14.95 2.27
N THR A 263 -11.33 15.82 2.58
CA THR A 263 -12.72 15.39 2.88
C THR A 263 -13.40 14.77 1.67
N ILE A 264 -13.07 15.22 0.46
CA ILE A 264 -13.54 14.60 -0.78
C ILE A 264 -12.92 13.22 -0.96
N GLU A 265 -11.60 13.08 -0.76
CA GLU A 265 -10.95 11.78 -0.83
C GLU A 265 -11.53 10.79 0.17
N ASP A 266 -11.75 11.22 1.42
CA ASP A 266 -12.36 10.41 2.46
C ASP A 266 -13.74 9.90 2.03
N TRP A 267 -14.55 10.70 1.34
CA TRP A 267 -15.82 10.20 0.81
C TRP A 267 -15.64 9.05 -0.18
N PHE A 268 -14.73 9.19 -1.14
CA PHE A 268 -14.51 8.17 -2.16
C PHE A 268 -13.85 6.91 -1.60
N MET A 269 -12.98 7.06 -0.59
CA MET A 269 -12.33 5.94 0.09
C MET A 269 -13.27 5.22 1.05
N LEU A 270 -14.16 5.94 1.74
CA LEU A 270 -14.94 5.39 2.85
C LEU A 270 -16.40 5.11 2.51
N ILE A 271 -17.03 5.88 1.61
CA ILE A 271 -18.49 5.87 1.44
C ILE A 271 -18.88 5.24 0.11
N LYS A 272 -18.58 5.87 -1.03
CA LYS A 272 -18.95 5.34 -2.36
C LYS A 272 -18.24 6.05 -3.53
N PRO A 273 -18.18 5.44 -4.73
CA PRO A 273 -17.41 5.98 -5.86
C PRO A 273 -18.04 7.18 -6.58
N LYS A 274 -19.16 7.72 -6.09
CA LYS A 274 -19.90 8.84 -6.69
C LYS A 274 -20.29 9.84 -5.62
N MET A 275 -20.23 11.12 -5.94
CA MET A 275 -20.62 12.20 -5.04
C MET A 275 -21.52 13.19 -5.75
N THR A 276 -22.70 13.47 -5.22
CA THR A 276 -23.54 14.58 -5.70
C THR A 276 -23.20 15.88 -4.96
N ASN A 277 -23.63 17.04 -5.49
CA ASN A 277 -23.48 18.30 -4.77
C ASN A 277 -24.18 18.29 -3.40
N SER A 278 -25.33 17.62 -3.28
CA SER A 278 -26.05 17.51 -2.01
C SER A 278 -25.30 16.68 -0.99
N GLU A 279 -24.66 15.60 -1.43
CA GLU A 279 -23.81 14.74 -0.59
C GLU A 279 -22.54 15.45 -0.18
N PHE A 280 -21.88 16.15 -1.11
CA PHE A 280 -20.73 17.00 -0.79
C PHE A 280 -21.08 18.01 0.30
N ARG A 281 -22.20 18.71 0.15
CA ARG A 281 -22.71 19.66 1.15
C ARG A 281 -22.96 19.01 2.50
N TYR A 282 -23.66 17.88 2.52
CA TYR A 282 -23.92 17.11 3.73
C TYR A 282 -22.61 16.72 4.44
N PHE A 283 -21.66 16.18 3.68
CA PHE A 283 -20.41 15.64 4.22
C PHE A 283 -19.41 16.72 4.63
N THR A 284 -19.42 17.88 3.98
CA THR A 284 -18.58 19.04 4.35
C THR A 284 -19.26 20.02 5.30
N LYS A 285 -20.55 19.84 5.60
CA LYS A 285 -21.40 20.77 6.36
C LYS A 285 -21.50 22.17 5.72
N LEU A 286 -21.62 22.20 4.39
CA LEU A 286 -21.91 23.43 3.63
C LEU A 286 -23.41 23.57 3.37
N ASP A 287 -23.96 24.75 3.62
CA ASP A 287 -25.37 25.03 3.34
C ASP A 287 -25.60 25.47 1.89
N ASN A 288 -24.67 26.27 1.34
CA ASN A 288 -24.86 26.94 0.05
C ASN A 288 -24.46 26.06 -1.15
N ARG A 289 -25.44 25.76 -2.01
CA ARG A 289 -25.27 24.98 -3.24
C ARG A 289 -24.27 25.57 -4.23
N ASN A 290 -24.26 26.90 -4.40
CA ASN A 290 -23.40 27.59 -5.35
C ASN A 290 -21.95 27.60 -4.88
N VAL A 291 -21.71 27.81 -3.58
CA VAL A 291 -20.38 27.66 -2.97
C VAL A 291 -19.86 26.24 -3.18
N ALA A 292 -20.67 25.24 -2.85
CA ALA A 292 -20.32 23.83 -3.06
C ALA A 292 -19.95 23.52 -4.52
N ARG A 293 -20.72 24.03 -5.49
CA ARG A 293 -20.42 23.89 -6.91
C ARG A 293 -19.08 24.53 -7.29
N GLY A 294 -18.82 25.73 -6.78
CA GLY A 294 -17.57 26.46 -7.04
C GLY A 294 -16.34 25.77 -6.45
N LEU A 295 -16.48 25.15 -5.28
CA LEU A 295 -15.42 24.34 -4.65
C LEU A 295 -15.15 23.06 -5.44
N LEU A 296 -16.19 22.29 -5.75
CA LEU A 296 -16.07 21.05 -6.54
C LEU A 296 -15.43 21.29 -7.90
N ALA A 297 -15.74 22.42 -8.56
CA ALA A 297 -15.13 22.76 -9.85
C ALA A 297 -13.59 22.93 -9.80
N LYS A 298 -13.00 23.15 -8.62
CA LYS A 298 -11.55 23.33 -8.43
C LYS A 298 -10.81 22.04 -8.05
N THR A 299 -11.52 20.93 -7.84
CA THR A 299 -10.98 19.67 -7.29
C THR A 299 -10.46 18.69 -8.35
N GLY A 300 -10.60 19.01 -9.63
CA GLY A 300 -10.25 18.10 -10.73
C GLY A 300 -11.20 16.90 -10.90
N LEU A 301 -12.28 16.82 -10.12
CA LEU A 301 -13.32 15.80 -10.27
C LEU A 301 -14.05 15.94 -11.60
N GLN A 302 -14.38 14.80 -12.21
CA GLN A 302 -15.18 14.78 -13.43
C GLN A 302 -16.67 14.83 -13.08
N LEU A 303 -17.38 15.81 -13.65
CA LEU A 303 -18.83 15.90 -13.58
C LEU A 303 -19.45 15.01 -14.67
N ILE A 304 -20.31 14.08 -14.27
CA ILE A 304 -21.06 13.18 -15.15
C ILE A 304 -22.55 13.46 -15.01
N GLY A 305 -23.23 13.53 -16.15
CA GLY A 305 -24.67 13.74 -16.23
C GLY A 305 -25.09 15.19 -15.99
N GLU A 306 -26.41 15.42 -16.03
CA GLU A 306 -27.00 16.75 -15.94
C GLU A 306 -28.11 16.81 -14.89
N ARG A 307 -28.34 18.01 -14.36
CA ARG A 307 -29.46 18.33 -13.45
C ARG A 307 -29.53 17.36 -12.26
N LYS A 308 -30.57 16.52 -12.19
CA LYS A 308 -30.81 15.56 -11.09
C LYS A 308 -29.91 14.32 -11.17
N ALA A 309 -29.36 14.01 -12.34
CA ALA A 309 -28.44 12.89 -12.54
C ALA A 309 -26.96 13.30 -12.37
N ALA A 310 -26.69 14.59 -12.17
CA ALA A 310 -25.34 15.13 -12.07
C ALA A 310 -24.61 14.63 -10.81
N HIS A 311 -23.47 13.99 -11.01
CA HIS A 311 -22.59 13.50 -9.94
C HIS A 311 -21.12 13.61 -10.35
N TYR A 312 -20.25 13.64 -9.35
CA TYR A 312 -18.82 13.77 -9.47
C TYR A 312 -18.14 12.42 -9.21
N ILE A 313 -17.09 12.14 -9.97
CA ILE A 313 -16.23 10.95 -9.81
C ILE A 313 -14.75 11.35 -9.82
N LEU A 314 -13.90 10.55 -9.18
CA LEU A 314 -12.45 10.65 -9.34
C LEU A 314 -12.07 10.31 -10.79
N THR A 315 -11.16 11.10 -11.37
CA THR A 315 -10.61 10.79 -12.69
C THR A 315 -9.64 9.61 -12.60
N LYS A 316 -9.61 8.76 -13.63
CA LYS A 316 -8.78 7.53 -13.66
C LYS A 316 -7.27 7.78 -13.56
N GLU A 317 -6.81 9.03 -13.69
CA GLU A 317 -5.38 9.39 -13.61
C GLU A 317 -4.88 9.65 -12.19
N GLY A 318 -5.68 9.44 -11.14
CA GLY A 318 -5.16 9.42 -9.77
C GLY A 318 -4.50 10.73 -9.34
N LYS A 319 -4.84 11.87 -9.96
CA LYS A 319 -4.53 13.17 -9.38
C LYS A 319 -5.42 13.30 -8.16
N SER A 320 -4.84 13.02 -7.00
CA SER A 320 -5.36 13.50 -5.73
C SER A 320 -5.81 14.95 -5.93
N PRO A 321 -7.01 15.35 -5.48
CA PRO A 321 -7.44 16.75 -5.51
C PRO A 321 -6.43 17.69 -4.84
N ILE A 322 -5.50 17.17 -4.03
CA ILE A 322 -4.40 17.90 -3.40
C ILE A 322 -3.43 18.40 -4.49
N PRO A 323 -3.24 19.73 -4.66
CA PRO A 323 -2.10 20.25 -5.39
C PRO A 323 -0.86 19.74 -4.66
N VAL A 324 -0.03 18.96 -5.36
CA VAL A 324 1.29 18.61 -4.86
C VAL A 324 2.06 19.92 -4.73
N GLU A 325 2.36 20.34 -3.50
CA GLU A 325 3.35 21.40 -3.24
C GLU A 325 4.75 20.90 -3.56
#